data_AF-E6XFZ6-F1
#
_entry.id   AF-E6XFZ6-F1
#
_cell.length_a   1.000
_cell.length_b   1.000
_cell.length_c   1.000
_cell.angle_alpha   90.00
_cell.angle_beta   90.00
_cell.angle_gamma   90.00
#
_symmetry.space_group_name_H-M   'P 1'
#
loop_
_entity.id
_entity.type
_entity.pdbx_description
1 polymer ?
#
loop_
_entity_poly.entity_id
_entity_poly.type
_entity_poly.pdbx_seq_one_letter_code
_entity_poly.pdbx_strand_id
1 'polypeptide(L)'
;MRNKYSNQVHKKATNLSLNSELLAEAKRLNINLSATMEKALEKEVKHRLKAEWLEQNAQAINACNELVEKQGLFSDSYRVF
;
A
#
# COMPACT_ATOMS: atom_id res chain seq x y z
N MET A 1 -1.58 2.46 -17.78
CA MET A 1 -2.67 2.64 -16.80
C MET A 1 -2.82 1.35 -15.99
N ARG A 2 -2.55 1.36 -14.69
CA ARG A 2 -2.80 0.19 -13.82
C ARG A 2 -4.32 -0.01 -13.73
N ASN A 3 -4.82 -1.03 -14.40
CA ASN A 3 -6.23 -1.39 -14.45
C ASN A 3 -6.66 -1.79 -13.02
N LYS A 4 -7.23 -0.82 -12.28
CA LYS A 4 -7.73 -1.04 -10.93
C LYS A 4 -9.03 -1.83 -11.06
N TYR A 5 -8.90 -3.15 -10.92
CA TYR A 5 -9.94 -4.09 -10.50
C TYR A 5 -11.28 -3.91 -11.21
N SER A 6 -11.55 -4.80 -12.18
CA SER A 6 -12.92 -5.10 -12.62
C SER A 6 -13.84 -5.16 -11.41
N ASN A 7 -14.95 -4.41 -11.48
CA ASN A 7 -15.96 -4.15 -10.43
C ASN A 7 -16.68 -5.42 -9.90
N GLN A 8 -16.13 -6.59 -10.15
CA GLN A 8 -16.49 -7.87 -9.58
C GLN A 8 -15.21 -8.48 -8.99
N VAL A 9 -14.91 -8.11 -7.75
CA VAL A 9 -13.87 -8.79 -6.97
C VAL A 9 -14.42 -10.17 -6.61
N HIS A 10 -14.25 -11.13 -7.51
CA HIS A 10 -14.55 -12.52 -7.19
C HIS A 10 -13.58 -12.98 -6.11
N LYS A 11 -14.07 -13.10 -4.87
CA LYS A 11 -13.29 -13.65 -3.76
C LYS A 11 -12.95 -15.09 -4.10
N LYS A 12 -11.67 -15.37 -4.31
CA LYS A 12 -11.18 -16.73 -4.53
C LYS A 12 -10.89 -17.37 -3.19
N ALA A 13 -11.58 -18.47 -2.88
CA ALA A 13 -11.23 -19.30 -1.73
C ALA A 13 -9.79 -19.80 -1.90
N THR A 14 -8.96 -19.54 -0.90
CA THR A 14 -7.54 -19.91 -0.89
C THR A 14 -7.30 -20.72 0.38
N ASN A 15 -6.72 -21.92 0.23
CA ASN A 15 -6.32 -22.72 1.39
C ASN A 15 -5.01 -22.17 1.96
N LEU A 16 -5.02 -21.87 3.25
CA LEU A 16 -3.88 -21.32 3.98
C LEU A 16 -3.58 -22.21 5.19
N SER A 17 -2.31 -22.51 5.41
CA SER A 17 -1.84 -23.19 6.62
C SER A 17 -1.47 -22.14 7.66
N LEU A 18 -2.15 -22.16 8.81
CA LEU A 18 -1.92 -21.24 9.93
C LEU A 18 -1.75 -22.02 11.22
N ASN A 19 -1.16 -21.37 12.24
CA ASN A 19 -1.02 -21.95 13.57
C ASN A 19 -2.41 -22.30 14.15
N SER A 20 -2.57 -23.55 14.58
CA SER A 20 -3.83 -24.10 15.11
C SER A 20 -4.29 -23.43 16.40
N GLU A 21 -3.37 -23.09 17.31
CA GLU A 21 -3.67 -22.40 18.57
C GLU A 21 -4.16 -20.98 18.31
N LEU A 22 -3.51 -20.27 17.38
CA LEU A 22 -3.95 -18.93 16.96
C LEU A 22 -5.34 -18.96 16.32
N LEU A 23 -5.65 -19.98 15.52
CA LEU A 23 -6.98 -20.18 14.95
C LEU A 23 -8.04 -20.47 16.01
N ALA A 24 -7.70 -21.28 17.02
CA ALA A 24 -8.60 -21.57 18.13
C ALA A 24 -8.90 -20.29 18.93
N GLU A 25 -7.88 -19.49 19.21
CA GLU A 25 -8.01 -18.22 19.91
C GLU A 25 -8.81 -17.20 19.10
N ALA A 26 -8.56 -17.10 17.79
CA ALA A 26 -9.33 -16.22 16.90
C ALA A 26 -10.82 -16.60 16.87
N LYS A 27 -11.13 -17.91 16.83
CA LYS A 27 -12.51 -18.40 16.94
C LYS A 27 -13.13 -18.09 18.30
N ARG A 28 -12.38 -18.29 19.40
CA ARG A 28 -12.81 -17.97 20.77
C ARG A 28 -13.17 -16.49 20.92
N LEU A 29 -12.42 -15.61 20.25
CA LEU A 29 -12.62 -14.16 20.23
C LEU A 29 -13.65 -13.70 19.17
N ASN A 30 -14.31 -14.62 18.47
CA ASN A 30 -15.25 -14.32 17.38
C ASN A 30 -14.66 -13.40 16.29
N ILE A 31 -13.37 -13.53 16.01
CA ILE A 31 -12.69 -12.76 14.97
C ILE A 31 -13.12 -13.30 13.61
N ASN A 32 -13.48 -12.40 12.69
CA ASN A 32 -13.72 -12.77 11.30
C ASN A 32 -12.38 -12.97 10.59
N LEU A 33 -11.96 -14.24 10.46
CA LEU A 33 -10.68 -14.60 9.85
C LEU A 33 -10.56 -14.07 8.41
N SER A 34 -11.61 -14.22 7.60
CA SER A 34 -11.57 -13.80 6.20
C SER A 34 -11.33 -12.30 6.07
N ALA A 35 -12.11 -11.49 6.78
CA ALA A 35 -11.96 -10.03 6.74
C ALA A 35 -10.61 -9.56 7.32
N THR A 36 -10.14 -10.22 8.38
CA THR A 36 -8.87 -9.87 9.02
C THR A 36 -7.68 -10.17 8.11
N MET A 37 -7.69 -11.34 7.48
CA MET A 37 -6.63 -11.74 6.53
C MET A 37 -6.65 -10.87 5.28
N GLU A 38 -7.83 -10.56 4.74
CA GLU A 38 -7.99 -9.66 3.58
C GLU A 38 -7.40 -8.28 3.88
N LYS A 39 -7.71 -7.70 5.04
CA LYS A 39 -7.16 -6.41 5.48
C LYS A 39 -5.64 -6.45 5.70
N ALA A 40 -5.13 -7.52 6.32
CA ALA A 40 -3.70 -7.69 6.55
C ALA A 40 -2.93 -7.81 5.22
N LEU A 41 -3.47 -8.61 4.29
CA LEU A 41 -2.88 -8.80 2.97
C LEU A 41 -2.92 -7.51 2.15
N GLU A 42 -4.04 -6.78 2.16
CA GLU A 42 -4.15 -5.49 1.47
C GLU A 42 -3.11 -4.49 1.99
N LYS A 43 -2.88 -4.44 3.32
CA LYS A 43 -1.87 -3.58 3.93
C LYS A 43 -0.47 -3.94 3.45
N GLU A 44 -0.12 -5.22 3.46
CA GLU A 44 1.19 -5.70 3.02
C GLU A 44 1.43 -5.45 1.53
N VAL A 45 0.43 -5.74 0.68
CA VAL A 45 0.51 -5.49 -0.76
C VAL A 45 0.68 -4.00 -1.05
N LYS A 46 -0.10 -3.13 -0.40
CA LYS A 46 0.05 -1.67 -0.54
C LYS A 46 1.44 -1.20 -0.11
N HIS A 47 1.97 -1.75 0.97
CA HIS A 47 3.31 -1.42 1.45
C HIS A 47 4.38 -1.77 0.42
N ARG A 48 4.36 -2.99 -0.12
CA ARG A 48 5.31 -3.43 -1.14
C ARG A 48 5.19 -2.65 -2.44
N LEU A 49 3.97 -2.42 -2.92
CA LEU A 49 3.74 -1.61 -4.13
C LEU A 49 4.24 -0.17 -3.96
N LYS A 50 4.12 0.40 -2.75
CA LYS A 50 4.68 1.73 -2.46
C LYS A 50 6.21 1.70 -2.52
N ALA A 51 6.85 0.69 -1.92
CA ALA A 51 8.30 0.54 -1.97
C ALA A 51 8.80 0.39 -3.42
N GLU A 52 8.17 -0.50 -4.19
CA GLU A 52 8.47 -0.71 -5.61
C GLU A 52 8.30 0.58 -6.43
N TRP A 53 7.23 1.34 -6.17
CA TRP A 53 7.02 2.62 -6.85
C TRP A 53 8.09 3.64 -6.50
N LEU A 54 8.50 3.73 -5.23
CA LEU A 54 9.57 4.64 -4.82
C LEU A 54 10.90 4.30 -5.50
N GLU A 55 11.26 3.02 -5.58
CA GLU A 55 12.46 2.58 -6.31
C GLU A 55 12.39 2.94 -7.79
N GLN A 56 11.27 2.64 -8.46
CA GLN A 56 11.07 2.95 -9.88
C GLN A 56 11.11 4.45 -10.19
N ASN A 57 10.68 5.29 -9.24
CA ASN A 57 10.58 6.74 -9.43
C ASN A 57 11.71 7.52 -8.75
N ALA A 58 12.68 6.84 -8.12
CA ALA A 58 13.76 7.47 -7.36
C ALA A 58 14.54 8.49 -8.22
N GLN A 59 14.86 8.12 -9.47
CA GLN A 59 15.56 9.03 -10.38
C GLN A 59 14.74 10.28 -10.73
N ALA A 60 13.45 10.10 -11.01
CA ALA A 60 12.56 11.22 -11.32
C ALA A 60 12.35 12.15 -10.11
N ILE A 61 12.23 11.56 -8.92
CA ILE A 61 12.14 12.31 -7.65
C ILE A 61 13.42 13.12 -7.43
N ASN A 62 14.60 12.51 -7.59
CA ASN A 62 15.88 13.20 -7.43
C ASN A 62 16.04 14.33 -8.45
N ALA A 63 15.70 14.10 -9.72
CA ALA A 63 15.74 15.14 -10.75
C ALA A 63 14.81 16.33 -10.42
N CYS A 64 13.61 16.05 -9.89
CA CYS A 64 12.70 17.10 -9.45
C CYS A 64 13.25 17.87 -8.25
N ASN A 65 13.83 17.17 -7.27
CA ASN A 65 14.44 17.79 -6.09
C ASN A 65 15.61 18.70 -6.49
N GLU A 66 16.50 18.24 -7.38
CA GLU A 66 17.60 19.07 -7.90
C GLU A 66 17.09 20.31 -8.65
N LEU A 67 16.00 20.18 -9.42
CA LEU A 67 15.41 21.31 -10.14
C LEU A 67 14.86 22.34 -9.16
N VAL A 68 14.17 21.89 -8.11
CA VAL A 68 13.66 22.74 -7.03
C VAL A 68 14.81 23.44 -6.29
N GLU A 69 15.89 22.73 -5.96
CA GLU A 69 17.05 23.34 -5.30
C GLU A 69 17.72 24.41 -6.18
N LYS A 70 17.79 24.19 -7.50
CA LYS A 70 18.43 25.12 -8.44
C LYS A 70 17.55 26.32 -8.80
N GLN A 71 16.23 26.12 -8.93
CA GLN A 71 15.32 27.10 -9.52
C GLN A 71 14.31 27.68 -8.51
N GLY A 72 14.25 27.13 -7.30
CA GLY A 72 13.22 27.46 -6.33
C GLY A 72 11.86 26.85 -6.68
N LEU A 73 10.87 27.02 -5.80
CA LEU A 73 9.48 26.67 -6.09
C LEU A 73 8.79 27.83 -6.81
N PHE A 74 7.94 27.50 -7.78
CA PHE A 74 7.07 28.49 -8.42
C PHE A 74 6.23 29.29 -7.40
N SER A 75 5.83 28.65 -6.30
CA SER A 75 5.03 29.28 -5.25
C SER A 75 5.84 30.13 -4.25
N ASP A 76 7.18 30.15 -4.35
CA ASP A 76 8.01 30.92 -3.40
C ASP A 76 7.71 32.42 -3.46
N SER A 77 7.30 32.93 -4.63
CA SER A 77 6.90 34.34 -4.81
C SER A 77 5.56 34.70 -4.14
N TYR A 78 4.78 33.70 -3.72
CA TYR A 78 3.44 33.87 -3.13
C TYR A 78 3.36 33.38 -1.68
N ARG A 79 4.48 32.94 -1.10
CA ARG A 79 4.52 32.41 0.26
C ARG A 79 4.60 33.57 1.26
N VAL A 80 3.53 33.79 2.02
CA VAL A 80 3.48 34.76 3.13
C VAL A 80 3.78 34.01 4.43
N PHE A 81 4.77 34.47 5.20
CA PHE A 81 5.15 33.92 6.51
C PHE A 81 4.41 34.60 7.65
#